data_AF-U3GTM1-F1
#
_entry.id   AF-U3GTM1-F1
#
_cell.length_a   1.000
_cell.length_b   1.000
_cell.length_c   1.000
_cell.angle_alpha   90.00
_cell.angle_beta   90.00
_cell.angle_gamma   90.00
#
_symmetry.space_group_name_H-M   'P 1'
#
loop_
_entity.id
_entity.type
_entity.pdbx_description
1 polymer ?
#
loop_
_entity_poly.entity_id
_entity_poly.type
_entity_poly.pdbx_seq_one_letter_code
_entity_poly.pdbx_strand_id
1 'polypeptide(L)'
;MGALITAAGLRLGVYGNYNVIDWCIADGLGEYFWQHDWGSQGRIHPRITIHQKAGLQTHVGGILVDINNVYAHDWGQWTPGSTINELPVVPGEAPEIPIPDLSQLDLSKLAAGSSDAANGSSTLLQQFTPR
;
A
#
# COMPACT_ATOMS: atom_id res chain seq x y z
N MET A 1 -27.30 -7.89 -18.41
CA MET A 1 -26.49 -6.78 -18.95
C MET A 1 -25.11 -6.82 -18.28
N GLY A 2 -24.07 -6.32 -18.96
CA GLY A 2 -22.67 -6.51 -18.54
C GLY A 2 -22.12 -7.93 -18.77
N ALA A 3 -22.82 -8.78 -19.53
CA ALA A 3 -22.57 -10.21 -19.63
C ALA A 3 -21.10 -10.56 -19.95
N LEU A 4 -20.41 -9.75 -20.77
CA LEU A 4 -18.99 -9.97 -21.08
C LEU A 4 -18.06 -9.61 -19.92
N ILE A 5 -18.33 -8.52 -19.20
CA ILE A 5 -17.54 -8.09 -18.04
C ILE A 5 -17.74 -9.10 -16.90
N THR A 6 -18.98 -9.49 -16.65
CA THR A 6 -19.31 -10.52 -15.66
C THR A 6 -18.76 -11.90 -16.06
N ALA A 7 -18.83 -12.28 -17.35
CA ALA A 7 -18.23 -13.53 -17.83
C ALA A 7 -16.70 -13.54 -17.69
N ALA A 8 -16.05 -12.37 -17.75
CA ALA A 8 -14.63 -12.21 -17.45
C ALA A 8 -14.32 -12.20 -15.95
N GLY A 9 -15.31 -12.39 -15.07
CA GLY A 9 -15.15 -12.35 -13.62
C GLY A 9 -14.94 -10.94 -13.06
N LEU A 10 -15.24 -9.90 -13.86
CA LEU A 10 -15.09 -8.51 -13.46
C LEU A 10 -16.44 -7.92 -13.03
N ARG A 11 -16.35 -6.86 -12.20
CA ARG A 11 -17.50 -6.08 -11.73
C ARG A 11 -17.38 -4.66 -12.26
N LEU A 12 -18.49 -4.09 -12.73
CA LEU A 12 -18.48 -2.77 -13.34
C LEU A 12 -18.54 -1.68 -12.25
N GLY A 13 -17.48 -0.89 -12.13
CA GLY A 13 -17.47 0.35 -11.36
C GLY A 13 -17.70 1.57 -12.25
N VAL A 14 -18.35 2.60 -11.71
CA VAL A 14 -18.57 3.89 -12.38
C VAL A 14 -17.89 4.99 -11.58
N TYR A 15 -16.94 5.69 -12.22
CA TYR A 15 -16.39 6.95 -11.71
C TYR A 15 -17.02 8.12 -12.46
N GLY A 16 -17.70 9.02 -11.76
CA GLY A 16 -18.43 10.11 -12.40
C GLY A 16 -19.05 11.10 -11.42
N ASN A 17 -19.64 12.17 -11.93
CA ASN A 17 -20.40 13.10 -11.11
C ASN A 17 -21.79 12.56 -10.79
N TYR A 18 -22.54 13.30 -9.96
CA TYR A 18 -23.87 12.92 -9.52
C TYR A 18 -24.79 12.48 -10.69
N ASN A 19 -24.84 13.27 -11.77
CA ASN A 19 -25.76 13.03 -12.88
C ASN A 19 -25.37 11.79 -13.69
N VAL A 20 -24.07 11.58 -13.93
CA VAL A 20 -23.57 10.37 -14.61
C VAL A 20 -23.96 9.12 -13.83
N ILE A 21 -23.76 9.15 -12.50
CA ILE A 21 -24.12 8.02 -11.64
C ILE A 21 -25.64 7.78 -11.66
N ASP A 22 -26.44 8.84 -11.58
CA ASP A 22 -27.90 8.76 -11.65
C ASP A 22 -28.38 8.12 -12.96
N TRP A 23 -27.81 8.54 -14.10
CA TRP A 23 -28.11 7.94 -15.40
C TRP A 23 -27.66 6.48 -15.52
N CYS A 24 -26.44 6.15 -15.05
CA CYS A 24 -25.98 4.77 -15.03
C CYS A 24 -26.93 3.88 -14.21
N ILE A 25 -27.39 4.35 -13.05
CA ILE A 25 -28.33 3.58 -12.22
C ILE A 25 -29.68 3.43 -12.92
N ALA A 26 -30.18 4.49 -13.56
CA ALA A 26 -31.42 4.43 -14.34
C ALA A 26 -31.34 3.41 -15.49
N ASP A 27 -30.18 3.29 -16.13
CA ASP A 27 -29.92 2.33 -17.20
C ASP A 27 -29.52 0.92 -16.70
N GLY A 28 -29.45 0.71 -15.37
CA GLY A 28 -29.04 -0.56 -14.77
C GLY A 28 -27.55 -0.89 -14.98
N LEU A 29 -26.71 0.13 -15.07
CA LEU A 29 -25.26 0.06 -15.22
C LEU A 29 -24.55 0.35 -13.90
N GLY A 30 -23.50 -0.44 -13.65
CA GLY A 30 -22.64 -0.26 -12.51
C GLY A 30 -23.12 -0.98 -11.26
N GLU A 31 -22.15 -1.46 -10.49
CA GLU A 31 -22.34 -2.11 -9.20
C GLU A 31 -21.72 -1.28 -8.08
N TYR A 32 -20.59 -0.64 -8.37
CA TYR A 32 -19.86 0.27 -7.49
C TYR A 32 -19.81 1.67 -8.09
N PHE A 33 -19.93 2.69 -7.24
CA PHE A 33 -20.01 4.08 -7.69
C PHE A 33 -19.03 4.95 -6.90
N TRP A 34 -18.08 5.52 -7.61
CA TRP A 34 -17.10 6.47 -7.11
C TRP A 34 -17.43 7.87 -7.62
N GLN A 35 -17.96 8.72 -6.76
CA GLN A 35 -18.35 10.06 -7.16
C GLN A 35 -17.18 11.05 -7.10
N HIS A 36 -17.09 11.93 -8.10
CA HIS A 36 -16.34 13.18 -7.99
C HIS A 36 -17.28 14.40 -7.92
N ASP A 37 -16.76 15.51 -7.38
CA ASP A 37 -17.55 16.73 -7.15
C ASP A 37 -17.81 17.57 -8.42
N TRP A 38 -16.97 17.45 -9.45
CA TRP A 38 -17.10 18.29 -10.66
C TRP A 38 -18.44 18.08 -11.38
N GLY A 39 -19.31 19.09 -11.36
CA GLY A 39 -20.65 19.05 -11.97
C GLY A 39 -21.74 18.49 -11.05
N SER A 40 -21.41 18.11 -9.80
CA SER A 40 -22.36 17.56 -8.82
C SER A 40 -23.11 18.63 -8.01
N GLN A 41 -22.70 19.91 -8.10
CA GLN A 41 -23.34 21.04 -7.39
C GLN A 41 -23.44 20.82 -5.86
N GLY A 42 -22.44 20.16 -5.26
CA GLY A 42 -22.42 19.81 -3.84
C GLY A 42 -23.35 18.66 -3.44
N ARG A 43 -24.04 18.03 -4.39
CA ARG A 43 -24.88 16.85 -4.15
C ARG A 43 -24.01 15.60 -4.04
N ILE A 44 -24.39 14.70 -3.14
CA ILE A 44 -23.80 13.37 -3.01
C ILE A 44 -24.87 12.34 -3.34
N HIS A 45 -24.59 11.45 -4.29
CA HIS A 45 -25.55 10.43 -4.71
C HIS A 45 -25.63 9.32 -3.63
N PRO A 46 -26.83 8.89 -3.18
CA PRO A 46 -26.97 7.98 -2.04
C PRO A 46 -26.44 6.56 -2.30
N ARG A 47 -26.20 6.20 -3.56
CA ARG A 47 -25.69 4.88 -3.98
C ARG A 47 -24.15 4.81 -4.06
N ILE A 48 -23.44 5.88 -3.71
CA ILE A 48 -21.98 5.87 -3.84
C ILE A 48 -21.32 5.02 -2.76
N THR A 49 -20.22 4.40 -3.11
CA THR A 49 -19.37 3.66 -2.18
C THR A 49 -18.09 4.45 -1.86
N ILE A 50 -17.64 5.30 -2.79
CA ILE A 50 -16.43 6.12 -2.67
C ILE A 50 -16.73 7.56 -3.14
N HIS A 51 -16.09 8.55 -2.52
CA HIS A 51 -16.21 9.96 -2.90
C HIS A 51 -14.86 10.68 -2.94
N GLN A 52 -14.52 11.25 -4.10
CA GLN A 52 -13.42 12.18 -4.26
C GLN A 52 -13.92 13.61 -4.02
N LYS A 53 -13.52 14.19 -2.90
CA LYS A 53 -13.85 15.59 -2.59
C LYS A 53 -12.95 16.53 -3.42
N ALA A 54 -13.54 17.49 -4.14
CA ALA A 54 -12.78 18.40 -4.99
C ALA A 54 -11.71 19.17 -4.20
N GLY A 55 -10.49 19.18 -4.74
CA GLY A 55 -9.34 19.90 -4.17
C GLY A 55 -8.81 19.30 -2.87
N LEU A 56 -9.36 18.20 -2.39
CA LEU A 56 -8.83 17.52 -1.20
C LEU A 56 -7.68 16.60 -1.61
N GLN A 57 -6.46 17.11 -1.46
CA GLN A 57 -5.23 16.45 -1.86
C GLN A 57 -4.18 16.52 -0.75
N THR A 58 -3.21 15.60 -0.78
CA THR A 58 -2.03 15.63 0.11
C THR A 58 -0.81 15.08 -0.63
N HIS A 59 0.36 15.08 0.03
CA HIS A 59 1.55 14.38 -0.48
C HIS A 59 1.84 13.15 0.36
N VAL A 60 2.07 12.01 -0.30
CA VAL A 60 2.53 10.76 0.32
C VAL A 60 3.83 10.36 -0.37
N GLY A 61 4.93 10.26 0.39
CA GLY A 61 6.26 9.99 -0.18
C GLY A 61 6.71 11.06 -1.20
N GLY A 62 6.25 12.31 -1.05
CA GLY A 62 6.55 13.40 -1.99
C GLY A 62 5.70 13.41 -3.26
N ILE A 63 4.75 12.48 -3.42
CA ILE A 63 3.85 12.41 -4.57
C ILE A 63 2.48 13.00 -4.20
N LEU A 64 1.96 13.91 -5.02
CA LEU A 64 0.62 14.47 -4.86
C LEU A 64 -0.44 13.39 -5.10
N VAL A 65 -1.37 13.23 -4.17
CA VAL A 65 -2.45 12.24 -4.23
C VAL A 65 -3.79 12.87 -3.87
N ASP A 66 -4.86 12.37 -4.49
CA ASP A 66 -6.23 12.72 -4.14
C ASP A 66 -6.70 11.94 -2.90
N ILE A 67 -7.47 12.59 -2.04
CA ILE A 67 -8.10 11.94 -0.88
C ILE A 67 -9.53 11.54 -1.24
N ASN A 68 -9.86 10.29 -0.94
CA ASN A 68 -11.17 9.70 -1.17
C ASN A 68 -11.77 9.19 0.13
N ASN A 69 -13.05 9.49 0.36
CA ASN A 69 -13.80 8.97 1.50
C ASN A 69 -14.54 7.71 1.08
N VAL A 70 -14.48 6.69 1.94
CA VAL A 70 -15.23 5.44 1.77
C VAL A 70 -16.51 5.50 2.61
N TYR A 71 -17.65 5.17 2.00
CA TYR A 71 -18.97 5.23 2.66
C TYR A 71 -19.66 3.88 2.79
N ALA A 72 -19.12 2.81 2.19
CA ALA A 72 -19.67 1.46 2.27
C ALA A 72 -18.63 0.48 2.82
N HIS A 73 -19.07 -0.54 3.55
CA HIS A 73 -18.19 -1.59 4.06
C HIS A 73 -17.59 -2.42 2.92
N ASP A 74 -18.41 -2.78 1.93
CA ASP A 74 -17.97 -3.28 0.64
C ASP A 74 -18.06 -2.14 -0.36
N TRP A 75 -16.91 -1.62 -0.77
CA TRP A 75 -16.79 -0.53 -1.73
C TRP A 75 -16.12 -0.96 -3.04
N GLY A 76 -15.86 -2.26 -3.19
CA GLY A 76 -15.15 -2.83 -4.34
C GLY A 76 -13.69 -3.15 -4.06
N GLN A 77 -13.30 -3.22 -2.78
CA GLN A 77 -11.97 -3.73 -2.41
C GLN A 77 -11.79 -5.18 -2.87
N TRP A 78 -10.55 -5.57 -3.17
CA TRP A 78 -10.26 -6.93 -3.68
C TRP A 78 -10.55 -8.03 -2.66
N THR A 79 -10.51 -7.71 -1.36
CA THR A 79 -10.75 -8.66 -0.26
C THR A 79 -11.82 -8.14 0.71
N PRO A 80 -13.13 -8.16 0.34
CA PRO A 80 -14.20 -7.66 1.19
C PRO A 80 -14.28 -8.42 2.53
N GLY A 81 -14.40 -7.70 3.64
CA GLY A 81 -14.49 -8.29 4.98
C GLY A 81 -13.19 -8.87 5.54
N SER A 82 -12.06 -8.74 4.82
CA SER A 82 -10.78 -9.15 5.34
C SER A 82 -10.29 -8.14 6.39
N THR A 83 -10.29 -8.53 7.66
CA THR A 83 -9.48 -7.87 8.67
C THR A 83 -8.04 -8.26 8.39
N ILE A 84 -7.26 -7.39 7.74
CA ILE A 84 -5.80 -7.55 7.65
C ILE A 84 -5.28 -7.61 9.08
N ASN A 85 -5.13 -8.84 9.61
CA ASN A 85 -4.67 -9.12 10.95
C ASN A 85 -3.16 -9.45 10.96
N GLU A 86 -2.53 -9.37 9.79
CA GLU A 86 -1.11 -9.60 9.63
C GLU A 86 -0.52 -8.35 9.00
N LEU A 87 0.42 -7.73 9.71
CA LEU A 87 1.25 -6.66 9.17
C LEU A 87 1.88 -7.18 7.86
N PRO A 88 2.00 -6.34 6.82
CA PRO A 88 2.70 -6.75 5.62
C PRO A 88 4.10 -7.21 6.03
N VAL A 89 4.40 -8.50 5.80
CA VAL A 89 5.76 -9.02 5.93
C VAL A 89 6.61 -8.16 5.01
N VAL A 90 7.47 -7.33 5.59
CA VAL A 90 8.45 -6.55 4.83
C VAL A 90 9.35 -7.56 4.13
N PRO A 91 9.33 -7.67 2.79
CA PRO A 91 10.20 -8.61 2.10
C PRO A 91 11.64 -8.13 2.29
N GLY A 92 12.38 -8.79 3.20
CA GLY A 92 13.76 -8.44 3.53
C GLY A 92 14.06 -8.26 5.01
N GLU A 93 13.08 -8.35 5.92
CA GLU A 93 13.41 -8.50 7.34
C GLU A 93 13.93 -9.93 7.56
N ALA A 94 15.25 -10.05 7.68
CA ALA A 94 15.90 -11.31 7.99
C ALA A 94 15.34 -11.85 9.31
N PRO A 95 15.16 -13.18 9.46
CA PRO A 95 14.79 -13.75 10.75
C PRO A 95 15.77 -13.21 11.79
N GLU A 96 15.24 -12.67 12.90
CA GLU A 96 16.05 -12.18 14.00
C GLU A 96 16.89 -13.36 14.51
N ILE A 97 18.14 -13.45 14.02
CA ILE A 97 19.07 -14.46 14.46
C ILE A 97 19.34 -14.08 15.92
N PRO A 98 19.00 -14.94 16.90
CA PRO A 98 19.32 -14.64 18.29
C PRO A 98 20.81 -14.32 18.35
N ILE A 99 21.13 -13.10 18.77
CA ILE A 99 22.52 -12.67 18.89
C ILE A 99 23.18 -13.70 19.82
N PRO A 100 24.19 -14.45 19.36
CA PRO A 100 24.79 -15.47 20.20
C PRO A 100 25.35 -14.80 21.45
N ASP A 101 24.97 -15.33 22.61
CA ASP A 101 25.51 -14.88 23.89
C ASP A 101 27.03 -15.02 23.85
N LEU A 102 27.72 -13.89 23.72
CA LEU A 102 29.18 -13.85 23.56
C LEU A 102 29.91 -14.39 24.79
N SER A 103 29.22 -14.53 25.94
CA SER A 103 29.78 -15.18 27.13
C SER A 103 29.89 -16.70 27.01
N GLN A 104 29.22 -17.30 26.03
CA GLN A 104 29.27 -18.73 25.71
C GLN A 104 30.33 -19.06 24.64
N LEU A 105 30.99 -18.06 24.06
CA LEU A 105 32.03 -18.27 23.05
C LEU A 105 33.35 -18.67 23.71
N ASP A 106 33.75 -19.91 23.48
CA ASP A 106 35.07 -20.41 23.88
C ASP A 106 36.16 -19.87 22.93
N LEU A 107 36.65 -18.68 23.24
CA LEU A 107 37.72 -17.98 22.53
C LEU A 107 39.08 -18.71 22.58
N SER A 108 39.23 -19.72 23.45
CA SER A 108 40.48 -20.50 23.55
C SER A 108 40.74 -21.37 22.32
N LYS A 109 39.70 -21.61 21.50
CA LYS A 109 39.80 -22.36 20.23
C LYS A 109 40.22 -21.49 19.03
N LEU A 110 40.49 -20.20 19.20
CA LEU A 110 40.93 -19.31 18.12
C LEU A 110 42.44 -19.43 17.80
N ALA A 111 43.16 -20.36 18.42
CA ALA A 111 44.58 -20.56 18.19
C ALA A 111 44.86 -21.92 17.52
N ALA A 112 44.83 -21.95 16.18
CA ALA A 112 45.76 -22.72 15.35
C ALA A 112 45.42 -22.60 13.86
N GLY A 113 46.33 -22.00 13.09
CA GLY A 113 46.52 -22.34 11.68
C GLY A 113 45.96 -21.36 10.64
N SER A 114 46.72 -20.31 10.32
CA SER A 114 47.32 -20.18 8.99
C SER A 114 48.11 -18.87 8.92
N SER A 115 49.41 -18.97 9.12
CA SER A 115 50.37 -18.01 8.58
C SER A 115 50.30 -18.10 7.06
N ASP A 116 49.87 -17.05 6.37
CA ASP A 116 50.48 -16.58 5.11
C ASP A 116 49.75 -15.36 4.52
N ALA A 117 50.55 -14.55 3.83
CA ALA A 117 50.21 -13.40 3.00
C ALA A 117 49.96 -12.06 3.73
N ALA A 118 51.11 -11.45 4.04
CA ALA A 118 51.35 -10.02 3.94
C ALA A 118 50.66 -9.33 2.75
N ASN A 119 50.49 -8.01 2.93
CA ASN A 119 50.36 -6.94 1.94
C ASN A 119 48.94 -6.50 1.54
N GLY A 120 48.56 -5.30 1.99
CA GLY A 120 47.33 -4.63 1.57
C GLY A 120 46.91 -3.48 2.47
N SER A 121 47.67 -2.39 2.45
CA SER A 121 47.28 -0.99 2.71
C SER A 121 45.76 -0.76 2.82
N SER A 122 45.19 -0.20 3.89
CA SER A 122 45.33 1.17 4.40
C SER A 122 43.93 1.78 4.43
N THR A 123 43.59 2.50 5.51
CA THR A 123 42.68 3.69 5.56
C THR A 123 41.23 3.49 5.08
N LEU A 124 40.17 3.71 5.85
CA LEU A 124 39.87 4.85 6.72
C LEU A 124 38.69 4.50 7.63
N LEU A 125 38.92 4.46 8.93
CA LEU A 125 37.95 4.97 9.89
C LEU A 125 37.95 6.50 9.75
N GLN A 126 36.80 7.10 9.46
CA GLN A 126 36.29 8.39 9.98
C GLN A 126 35.29 9.00 9.00
N GLN A 127 34.05 9.12 9.46
CA GLN A 127 33.23 10.34 9.50
C GLN A 127 31.76 9.94 9.39
N PHE A 128 31.01 10.15 10.47
CA PHE A 128 29.71 10.83 10.47
C PHE A 128 29.24 10.93 11.93
N THR A 129 29.62 12.03 12.58
CA THR A 129 28.95 12.50 13.80
C THR A 129 27.86 13.49 13.36
N PRO A 130 26.63 13.43 13.91
CA PRO A 130 25.55 14.31 13.49
C PRO A 130 25.68 15.72 14.10
N ARG A 131 25.19 16.70 13.35
CA ARG A 131 24.63 17.96 13.88
C ARG A 131 23.15 17.99 13.51
#